data_AF-A0A8J3IAQ3-F1
#
_entry.id   AF-A0A8J3IAQ3-F1
#
_cell.length_a   1.000
_cell.length_b   1.000
_cell.length_c   1.000
_cell.angle_alpha   90.00
_cell.angle_beta   90.00
_cell.angle_gamma   90.00
#
_symmetry.space_group_name_H-M   'P 1'
#
loop_
_entity.id
_entity.type
_entity.pdbx_description
1 polymer ?
#
loop_
_entity_poly.entity_id
_entity_poly.type
_entity_poly.pdbx_seq_one_letter_code
_entity_poly.pdbx_strand_id
1 'polypeptide(L)'
;MTLKKRWLLLAILSLGSGIALLVHVLTPISLGLALVVTSILNVCMGLFTWRSLGTEARSELVRRVKAGVLAGLLATLLYDLSRWCIVTIFHDTFWPFDIFPLFGVAIAGHALAPDVATTIGLLYHYLNGLFFAVAYAILFAPRRWWNGILWALGLEAFMLGIYPGWLHIKALNEFVSISMVGHLTYGTVLGIVSRWSWARQMPARPANTRG
;
A
#
# COMPACT_ATOMS: atom_id res chain seq x y z
N MET A 1 -23.03 -10.66 9.49
CA MET A 1 -22.20 -10.38 8.29
C MET A 1 -21.47 -11.64 7.85
N THR A 2 -21.57 -12.03 6.58
CA THR A 2 -20.90 -13.24 6.05
C THR A 2 -19.38 -13.13 6.13
N LEU A 3 -18.66 -14.25 6.14
CA LEU A 3 -17.19 -14.26 6.18
C LEU A 3 -16.58 -13.45 5.01
N LYS A 4 -17.14 -13.58 3.80
CA LYS A 4 -16.73 -12.80 2.62
C LYS A 4 -16.82 -11.28 2.87
N LYS A 5 -17.93 -10.82 3.45
CA LYS A 5 -18.13 -9.39 3.78
C LYS A 5 -17.12 -8.91 4.84
N ARG A 6 -16.74 -9.76 5.80
CA ARG A 6 -15.69 -9.45 6.81
C ARG A 6 -14.30 -9.31 6.19
N TRP A 7 -13.94 -10.19 5.26
CA TRP A 7 -12.68 -10.08 4.53
C TRP A 7 -12.60 -8.80 3.70
N LEU A 8 -13.68 -8.47 2.99
CA LEU A 8 -13.76 -7.23 2.24
C LEU A 8 -13.63 -6.01 3.14
N LEU A 9 -14.33 -5.99 4.28
CA LEU A 9 -14.21 -4.90 5.25
C LEU A 9 -12.77 -4.75 5.74
N LEU A 10 -12.11 -5.82 6.19
CA LEU A 10 -10.73 -5.77 6.69
C LEU A 10 -9.73 -5.28 5.62
N ALA A 11 -9.96 -5.65 4.37
CA ALA A 11 -9.18 -5.12 3.26
C ALA A 11 -9.41 -3.63 3.04
N ILE A 12 -10.67 -3.17 3.05
CA ILE A 12 -11.02 -1.74 2.93
C ILE A 12 -10.44 -0.92 4.09
N LEU A 13 -10.51 -1.43 5.32
CA LEU A 13 -9.88 -0.77 6.47
C LEU A 13 -8.36 -0.64 6.26
N SER A 14 -7.73 -1.66 5.67
CA SER A 14 -6.32 -1.59 5.30
C SER A 14 -6.03 -0.59 4.17
N LEU A 15 -7.04 0.02 3.53
CA LEU A 15 -6.86 1.15 2.59
C LEU A 15 -6.97 2.52 3.28
N GLY A 16 -7.13 2.57 4.60
CA GLY A 16 -7.42 3.79 5.35
C GLY A 16 -6.45 4.95 5.12
N SER A 17 -5.15 4.67 4.98
CA SER A 17 -4.14 5.70 4.68
C SER A 17 -4.30 6.31 3.28
N GLY A 18 -4.72 5.50 2.30
CA GLY A 18 -5.02 5.97 0.95
C GLY A 18 -6.34 6.74 0.90
N ILE A 19 -7.35 6.28 1.64
CA ILE A 19 -8.63 6.99 1.80
C ILE A 19 -8.39 8.36 2.46
N ALA A 20 -7.54 8.43 3.50
CA ALA A 20 -7.17 9.69 4.14
C ALA A 20 -6.51 10.66 3.15
N LEU A 21 -5.65 10.16 2.27
CA LEU A 21 -5.06 10.96 1.20
C LEU A 21 -6.10 11.46 0.20
N LEU A 22 -7.02 10.61 -0.23
CA LEU A 22 -8.11 11.04 -1.11
C LEU A 22 -8.96 12.14 -0.46
N VAL A 23 -9.28 12.01 0.82
CA VAL A 23 -9.98 13.05 1.57
C VAL A 23 -9.18 14.35 1.58
N HIS A 24 -7.87 14.28 1.86
CA HIS A 24 -7.01 15.47 1.85
C HIS A 24 -6.92 16.15 0.48
N VAL A 25 -6.84 15.38 -0.60
CA VAL A 25 -6.71 15.94 -1.95
C VAL A 25 -8.03 16.55 -2.44
N LEU A 26 -9.17 15.95 -2.07
CA LEU A 26 -10.49 16.35 -2.58
C LEU A 26 -11.23 17.35 -1.67
N THR A 27 -10.69 17.66 -0.49
CA THR A 27 -11.35 18.49 0.53
C THR A 27 -10.31 19.39 1.23
N PRO A 28 -10.71 20.41 2.00
CA PRO A 28 -9.75 21.23 2.76
C PRO A 28 -9.23 20.56 4.05
N ILE A 29 -9.59 19.30 4.31
CA ILE A 29 -9.17 18.58 5.53
C ILE A 29 -7.67 18.25 5.44
N SER A 30 -6.91 18.52 6.51
CA SER A 30 -5.50 18.14 6.56
C SER A 30 -5.33 16.62 6.54
N LEU A 31 -4.25 16.15 5.90
CA LEU A 31 -3.95 14.72 5.84
C LEU A 31 -3.77 14.13 7.24
N GLY A 32 -3.16 14.87 8.16
CA GLY A 32 -3.01 14.46 9.56
C GLY A 32 -4.34 14.17 10.25
N LEU A 33 -5.34 15.06 10.12
CA LEU A 33 -6.66 14.85 10.70
C LEU A 33 -7.38 13.66 10.04
N ALA A 34 -7.32 13.56 8.70
CA ALA A 34 -7.91 12.43 7.97
C ALA A 34 -7.28 11.09 8.39
N LEU A 35 -5.97 11.05 8.64
CA LEU A 35 -5.25 9.87 9.14
C LEU A 35 -5.68 9.50 10.55
N VAL A 36 -5.87 10.46 11.45
CA VAL A 36 -6.38 10.20 12.80
C VAL A 36 -7.77 9.57 12.74
N VAL A 37 -8.69 10.17 11.99
CA VAL A 37 -10.07 9.67 11.86
C VAL A 37 -10.10 8.27 11.26
N THR A 38 -9.40 8.05 10.14
CA THR A 38 -9.35 6.73 9.49
C THR A 38 -8.66 5.69 10.38
N SER A 39 -7.64 6.06 11.14
CA SER A 39 -6.97 5.17 12.11
C SER A 39 -7.90 4.76 13.25
N ILE A 40 -8.67 5.70 13.80
CA ILE A 40 -9.68 5.39 14.84
C ILE A 40 -10.72 4.42 14.28
N LEU A 41 -11.26 4.68 13.09
CA LEU A 41 -12.22 3.80 12.43
C LEU A 41 -11.63 2.41 12.19
N ASN A 42 -10.39 2.34 11.70
CA ASN A 42 -9.66 1.10 11.47
C ASN A 42 -9.49 0.28 12.74
N VAL A 43 -9.08 0.90 13.85
CA VAL A 43 -8.92 0.22 15.13
C VAL A 43 -10.27 -0.27 15.64
N CYS A 44 -11.28 0.61 15.70
CA CYS A 44 -12.61 0.26 16.23
C CYS A 44 -13.26 -0.87 15.42
N MET A 45 -13.36 -0.71 14.09
CA MET A 45 -13.99 -1.70 13.21
C MET A 45 -13.15 -2.97 13.06
N GLY A 46 -11.81 -2.83 13.07
CA GLY A 46 -10.88 -3.95 13.02
C GLY A 46 -10.98 -4.83 14.25
N LEU A 47 -10.98 -4.24 15.45
CA LEU A 47 -11.15 -4.95 16.73
C LEU A 47 -12.53 -5.63 16.81
N PHE A 48 -13.58 -4.92 16.42
CA PHE A 48 -14.93 -5.48 16.37
C PHE A 48 -14.98 -6.70 15.45
N THR A 49 -14.43 -6.57 14.23
CA THR A 49 -14.40 -7.65 13.25
C THR A 49 -13.54 -8.81 13.75
N TRP A 50 -12.36 -8.55 14.30
CA TRP A 50 -11.45 -9.54 14.87
C TRP A 50 -12.11 -10.39 15.96
N ARG A 51 -12.80 -9.73 16.91
CA ARG A 51 -13.54 -10.42 17.99
C ARG A 51 -14.61 -11.35 17.44
N SER A 52 -15.23 -11.01 16.31
CA SER A 52 -16.26 -11.83 15.68
C SER A 52 -15.74 -13.03 14.86
N LEU A 53 -14.43 -13.11 14.57
CA LEU A 53 -13.84 -14.20 13.79
C LEU A 53 -13.58 -15.43 14.66
N GLY A 54 -13.86 -16.62 14.13
CA GLY A 54 -13.42 -17.89 14.73
C GLY A 54 -11.90 -18.08 14.62
N THR A 55 -11.35 -19.01 15.40
CA THR A 55 -9.91 -19.25 15.52
C THR A 55 -9.23 -19.49 14.17
N GLU A 56 -9.80 -20.35 13.32
CA GLU A 56 -9.25 -20.64 11.99
C GLU A 56 -9.15 -19.40 11.11
N ALA A 57 -10.21 -18.57 11.09
CA ALA A 57 -10.25 -17.34 10.31
C ALA A 57 -9.26 -16.28 10.85
N ARG A 58 -9.05 -16.23 12.17
CA ARG A 58 -8.02 -15.37 12.78
C ARG A 58 -6.62 -15.81 12.37
N SER A 59 -6.31 -17.10 12.43
CA SER A 59 -5.01 -17.63 12.00
C SER A 59 -4.77 -17.35 10.51
N GLU A 60 -5.79 -17.53 9.67
CA GLU A 60 -5.75 -17.18 8.25
C GLU A 60 -5.47 -15.69 8.04
N LEU A 61 -6.15 -14.80 8.76
CA LEU A 61 -5.96 -13.36 8.67
C LEU A 61 -4.54 -12.96 9.08
N VAL A 62 -4.02 -13.50 10.18
CA VAL A 62 -2.65 -13.24 10.63
C VAL A 62 -1.64 -13.65 9.56
N ARG A 63 -1.82 -14.83 8.92
CA ARG A 63 -0.95 -15.26 7.82
C ARG A 63 -0.98 -14.27 6.65
N ARG A 64 -2.18 -13.77 6.29
CA ARG A 64 -2.38 -12.84 5.17
C ARG A 64 -1.72 -11.51 5.46
N VAL A 65 -1.91 -10.99 6.67
CA VAL A 65 -1.28 -9.75 7.14
C VAL A 65 0.24 -9.89 7.15
N LYS A 66 0.80 -10.98 7.70
CA LYS A 66 2.26 -11.23 7.68
C LYS A 66 2.82 -11.28 6.26
N ALA A 67 2.13 -11.97 5.34
CA ALA A 67 2.52 -12.02 3.94
C ALA A 67 2.46 -10.63 3.28
N GLY A 68 1.41 -9.85 3.55
CA GLY A 68 1.22 -8.49 3.06
C GLY A 68 2.26 -7.51 3.59
N VAL A 69 2.60 -7.58 4.89
CA VAL A 69 3.65 -6.75 5.51
C VAL A 69 4.99 -6.99 4.84
N LEU A 70 5.42 -8.26 4.75
CA LEU A 70 6.71 -8.60 4.13
C LEU A 70 6.74 -8.23 2.65
N ALA A 71 5.69 -8.56 1.91
CA ALA A 71 5.60 -8.23 0.49
C ALA A 71 5.55 -6.72 0.26
N GLY A 72 4.82 -5.98 1.09
CA GLY A 72 4.70 -4.52 1.01
C GLY A 72 6.01 -3.80 1.27
N LEU A 73 6.75 -4.18 2.31
CA LEU A 73 8.07 -3.59 2.58
C LEU A 73 9.03 -3.76 1.39
N LEU A 74 9.13 -4.98 0.86
CA LEU A 74 9.99 -5.27 -0.30
C LEU A 74 9.49 -4.60 -1.58
N ALA A 75 8.18 -4.60 -1.81
CA ALA A 75 7.58 -4.00 -2.99
C ALA A 75 7.76 -2.48 -3.00
N THR A 76 7.55 -1.78 -1.87
CA THR A 76 7.75 -0.33 -1.78
C THR A 76 9.22 0.05 -1.93
N LEU A 77 10.14 -0.72 -1.33
CA LEU A 77 11.58 -0.49 -1.50
C LEU A 77 12.00 -0.63 -2.97
N LEU A 78 11.59 -1.70 -3.64
CA LEU A 78 11.94 -1.94 -5.04
C LEU A 78 11.20 -1.00 -6.00
N TYR A 79 9.99 -0.56 -5.64
CA TYR A 79 9.28 0.53 -6.30
C TYR A 79 10.13 1.80 -6.30
N ASP A 80 10.60 2.25 -5.14
CA ASP A 80 11.45 3.44 -5.03
C ASP A 80 12.77 3.27 -5.77
N LEU A 81 13.44 2.12 -5.60
CA LEU A 81 14.69 1.82 -6.29
C LEU A 81 14.52 1.86 -7.81
N SER A 82 13.43 1.30 -8.34
CA SER A 82 13.16 1.32 -9.79
C SER A 82 12.98 2.76 -10.31
N ARG A 83 12.24 3.60 -9.59
CA ARG A 83 12.04 5.01 -9.97
C ARG A 83 13.34 5.80 -9.91
N TRP A 84 14.15 5.57 -8.89
CA TRP A 84 15.48 6.16 -8.77
C TRP A 84 16.39 5.76 -9.94
N CYS A 85 16.43 4.46 -10.30
CA CYS A 85 17.20 3.97 -11.42
C CYS A 85 16.78 4.63 -12.74
N ILE A 86 15.48 4.69 -13.03
CA ILE A 86 14.96 5.32 -14.26
C ILE A 86 15.43 6.76 -14.37
N VAL A 87 15.14 7.58 -13.34
CA VAL A 87 15.48 9.01 -13.39
C VAL A 87 16.99 9.24 -13.49
N THR A 88 17.79 8.41 -12.81
CA THR A 88 19.25 8.52 -12.85
C THR A 88 19.83 8.11 -14.21
N ILE A 89 19.29 7.06 -14.83
CA ILE A 89 19.79 6.53 -16.12
C ILE A 89 19.35 7.42 -17.29
N PHE A 90 18.10 7.88 -17.28
CA PHE A 90 17.53 8.66 -18.38
C PHE A 90 17.72 10.17 -18.21
N HIS A 91 18.26 10.60 -17.06
CA HIS A 91 18.45 12.01 -16.70
C HIS A 91 17.13 12.81 -16.79
N ASP A 92 16.03 12.20 -16.35
CA ASP A 92 14.71 12.83 -16.34
C ASP A 92 14.71 14.08 -15.46
N THR A 93 13.90 15.08 -15.83
CA THR A 93 13.78 16.34 -15.10
C THR A 93 12.84 16.23 -13.89
N PHE A 94 11.93 15.26 -13.92
CA PHE A 94 11.01 14.95 -12.84
C PHE A 94 11.68 14.11 -11.75
N TRP A 95 11.82 14.67 -10.55
CA TRP A 95 12.33 13.95 -9.39
C TRP A 95 11.19 13.35 -8.54
N PRO A 96 10.98 12.01 -8.54
CA PRO A 96 9.81 11.37 -7.93
C PRO A 96 9.80 11.41 -6.40
N PHE A 97 10.89 11.84 -5.76
CA PHE A 97 11.06 11.86 -4.31
C PHE A 97 10.75 13.22 -3.67
N ASP A 98 10.51 14.26 -4.47
CA ASP A 98 10.04 15.56 -3.99
C ASP A 98 8.66 15.48 -3.33
N ILE A 99 7.94 14.37 -3.54
CA ILE A 99 6.65 14.11 -2.89
C ILE A 99 6.78 13.88 -1.37
N PHE A 100 7.93 13.44 -0.88
CA PHE A 100 8.10 13.14 0.55
C PHE A 100 7.91 14.37 1.45
N PRO A 101 8.62 15.49 1.28
CA PRO A 101 8.36 16.68 2.08
C PRO A 101 6.92 17.19 1.95
N LEU A 102 6.29 17.05 0.77
CA LEU A 102 4.89 17.44 0.57
C LEU A 102 3.93 16.63 1.43
N PHE A 103 4.11 15.31 1.53
CA PHE A 103 3.33 14.48 2.47
C PHE A 103 3.58 14.88 3.92
N GLY A 104 4.83 15.17 4.31
CA GLY A 104 5.15 15.62 5.65
C GLY A 104 4.41 16.90 6.05
N VAL A 105 4.46 17.90 5.17
CA VAL A 105 3.75 19.17 5.33
C VAL A 105 2.24 18.97 5.36
N ALA A 106 1.69 18.11 4.49
CA ALA A 106 0.26 17.78 4.48
C ALA A 106 -0.21 17.15 5.79
N ILE A 107 0.66 16.37 6.45
CA ILE A 107 0.36 15.67 7.71
C ILE A 107 0.48 16.60 8.91
N ALA A 108 1.59 17.33 9.02
CA ALA A 108 1.99 18.00 10.26
C ALA A 108 2.17 19.53 10.12
N GLY A 109 1.92 20.10 8.95
CA GLY A 109 1.87 21.54 8.69
C GLY A 109 3.16 22.14 8.14
N HIS A 110 3.08 23.43 7.76
CA HIS A 110 4.14 24.15 7.05
C HIS A 110 5.29 24.65 7.95
N ALA A 111 5.12 24.61 9.27
CA ALA A 111 6.13 25.09 10.21
C ALA A 111 7.28 24.08 10.47
N LEU A 112 7.29 22.96 9.76
CA LEU A 112 8.31 21.92 9.93
C LEU A 112 9.62 22.30 9.26
N ALA A 113 10.73 21.90 9.89
CA ALA A 113 12.01 21.87 9.21
C ALA A 113 11.96 20.89 8.01
N PRO A 114 12.67 21.18 6.90
CA PRO A 114 12.57 20.38 5.67
C PRO A 114 12.91 18.89 5.83
N ASP A 115 13.88 18.56 6.68
CA ASP A 115 14.30 17.19 7.00
C ASP A 115 13.24 16.43 7.80
N VAL A 116 12.57 17.12 8.73
CA VAL A 116 11.46 16.55 9.51
C VAL A 116 10.26 16.27 8.60
N ALA A 117 9.90 17.22 7.74
CA ALA A 117 8.82 17.03 6.76
C ALA A 117 9.13 15.83 5.84
N THR A 118 10.36 15.77 5.31
CA THR A 118 10.80 14.65 4.46
C THR A 118 10.69 13.31 5.19
N THR A 119 11.12 13.25 6.45
CA THR A 119 11.06 12.03 7.27
C THR A 119 9.62 11.58 7.51
N ILE A 120 8.71 12.49 7.90
CA ILE A 120 7.29 12.18 8.12
C ILE A 120 6.65 11.66 6.83
N GLY A 121 6.89 12.33 5.71
CA GLY A 121 6.32 11.92 4.43
C GLY A 121 6.90 10.62 3.89
N LEU A 122 8.18 10.34 4.11
CA LEU A 122 8.80 9.05 3.80
C LEU A 122 8.16 7.92 4.61
N LEU A 123 7.99 8.12 5.92
CA LEU A 123 7.32 7.14 6.78
C LEU A 123 5.88 6.89 6.34
N TYR A 124 5.16 7.96 6.00
CA TYR A 124 3.81 7.87 5.44
C TYR A 124 3.79 7.08 4.13
N HIS A 125 4.70 7.36 3.19
CA HIS A 125 4.81 6.66 1.91
C HIS A 125 5.01 5.15 2.11
N TYR A 126 5.93 4.76 2.98
CA TYR A 126 6.18 3.34 3.29
C TYR A 126 5.01 2.66 3.99
N LEU A 127 4.38 3.33 4.96
CA LEU A 127 3.20 2.80 5.64
C LEU A 127 2.02 2.66 4.68
N ASN A 128 1.82 3.63 3.79
CA ASN A 128 0.75 3.61 2.82
C ASN A 128 0.91 2.47 1.80
N GLY A 129 2.12 2.28 1.27
CA GLY A 129 2.45 1.13 0.42
C GLY A 129 2.23 -0.20 1.17
N LEU A 130 2.72 -0.32 2.39
CA LEU A 130 2.50 -1.52 3.22
C LEU A 130 1.02 -1.82 3.43
N PHE A 131 0.20 -0.81 3.71
CA PHE A 131 -1.24 -0.96 3.90
C PHE A 131 -1.96 -1.40 2.62
N PHE A 132 -1.57 -0.89 1.45
CA PHE A 132 -2.04 -1.41 0.16
C PHE A 132 -1.65 -2.88 -0.05
N ALA A 133 -0.43 -3.29 0.31
CA ALA A 133 0.00 -4.68 0.22
C ALA A 133 -0.78 -5.61 1.16
N VAL A 134 -1.10 -5.14 2.38
CA VAL A 134 -1.94 -5.89 3.33
C VAL A 134 -3.36 -6.06 2.79
N ALA A 135 -3.97 -4.99 2.26
CA ALA A 135 -5.29 -5.08 1.61
C ALA A 135 -5.28 -6.10 0.46
N TYR A 136 -4.25 -6.05 -0.40
CA TYR A 136 -4.05 -7.02 -1.46
C TYR A 136 -3.93 -8.46 -0.93
N ALA A 137 -3.09 -8.69 0.08
CA ALA A 137 -2.87 -10.03 0.62
C ALA A 137 -4.13 -10.60 1.28
N ILE A 138 -4.92 -9.75 1.95
CA ILE A 138 -6.21 -10.13 2.52
C ILE A 138 -7.16 -10.63 1.41
N LEU A 139 -7.29 -9.90 0.31
CA LEU A 139 -8.24 -10.20 -0.76
C LEU A 139 -7.77 -11.31 -1.71
N PHE A 140 -6.48 -11.32 -2.06
CA PHE A 140 -5.98 -12.02 -3.23
C PHE A 140 -4.89 -13.05 -2.94
N ALA A 141 -4.16 -13.02 -1.82
CA ALA A 141 -3.17 -14.09 -1.57
C ALA A 141 -3.87 -15.45 -1.32
N PRO A 142 -3.32 -16.60 -1.77
CA PRO A 142 -2.11 -16.82 -2.57
C PRO A 142 -2.39 -17.00 -4.07
N ARG A 143 -3.29 -16.20 -4.66
CA ARG A 143 -3.63 -16.34 -6.09
C ARG A 143 -2.41 -16.05 -7.00
N ARG A 144 -2.66 -16.04 -8.31
CA ARG A 144 -1.65 -15.84 -9.35
C ARG A 144 -0.91 -14.52 -9.13
N TRP A 145 0.40 -14.52 -9.37
CA TRP A 145 1.29 -13.38 -9.10
C TRP A 145 0.90 -12.11 -9.89
N TRP A 146 0.36 -12.27 -11.11
CA TRP A 146 -0.10 -11.13 -11.93
C TRP A 146 -1.28 -10.36 -11.32
N ASN A 147 -1.99 -10.91 -10.33
CA ASN A 147 -2.99 -10.14 -9.59
C ASN A 147 -2.34 -8.95 -8.87
N GLY A 148 -1.08 -9.06 -8.45
CA GLY A 148 -0.34 -7.96 -7.86
C GLY A 148 -0.10 -6.83 -8.86
N ILE A 149 0.18 -7.16 -10.12
CA ILE A 149 0.27 -6.18 -11.21
C ILE A 149 -1.07 -5.47 -11.40
N LEU A 150 -2.17 -6.21 -11.57
CA LEU A 150 -3.48 -5.58 -11.75
C LEU A 150 -3.87 -4.69 -10.58
N TRP A 151 -3.56 -5.12 -9.36
CA TRP A 151 -3.76 -4.32 -8.15
C TRP A 151 -2.96 -3.01 -8.22
N ALA A 152 -1.67 -3.09 -8.53
CA ALA A 152 -0.81 -1.91 -8.62
C ALA A 152 -1.20 -0.98 -9.78
N LEU A 153 -1.62 -1.51 -10.92
CA LEU A 153 -2.15 -0.70 -12.03
C LEU A 153 -3.48 -0.03 -11.68
N GLY A 154 -4.30 -0.67 -10.84
CA GLY A 154 -5.49 -0.03 -10.27
C GLY A 154 -5.11 1.19 -9.41
N LEU A 155 -4.11 1.04 -8.53
CA LEU A 155 -3.59 2.14 -7.72
C LEU A 155 -2.99 3.25 -8.59
N GLU A 156 -2.22 2.88 -9.62
CA GLU A 156 -1.66 3.81 -10.60
C GLU A 156 -2.77 4.62 -11.30
N ALA A 157 -3.85 3.97 -11.71
CA ALA A 157 -4.98 4.67 -12.35
C ALA A 157 -5.61 5.72 -11.41
N PHE A 158 -5.76 5.41 -10.11
CA PHE A 158 -6.20 6.39 -9.12
C PHE A 158 -5.19 7.52 -8.97
N MET A 159 -3.89 7.19 -8.91
CA MET A 159 -2.83 8.18 -8.77
C MET A 159 -2.79 9.14 -9.97
N LEU A 160 -2.79 8.61 -11.20
CA LEU A 160 -2.79 9.40 -12.44
C LEU A 160 -4.05 10.26 -12.60
N GLY A 161 -5.20 9.79 -12.09
CA GLY A 161 -6.44 10.56 -12.13
C GLY A 161 -6.46 11.76 -11.17
N ILE A 162 -5.56 11.80 -10.18
CA ILE A 162 -5.65 12.74 -9.04
C ILE A 162 -4.39 13.59 -8.89
N TYR A 163 -3.22 12.96 -8.91
CA TYR A 163 -1.95 13.60 -8.55
C TYR A 163 -1.50 14.69 -9.51
N PRO A 164 -1.61 14.57 -10.85
CA PRO A 164 -1.17 15.63 -11.75
C PRO A 164 -1.81 16.99 -11.45
N GLY A 165 -3.10 16.99 -11.12
CA GLY A 165 -3.84 18.20 -10.74
C GLY A 165 -3.45 18.72 -9.37
N TRP A 166 -3.35 17.83 -8.38
CA TRP A 166 -3.00 18.20 -7.00
C TRP A 166 -1.55 18.69 -6.84
N LEU A 167 -0.61 18.08 -7.56
CA LEU A 167 0.83 18.36 -7.47
C LEU A 167 1.31 19.36 -8.52
N HIS A 168 0.43 19.84 -9.40
CA HIS A 168 0.77 20.75 -10.50
C HIS A 168 1.94 20.24 -11.37
N ILE A 169 1.93 18.95 -11.71
CA ILE A 169 3.03 18.28 -12.43
C ILE A 169 3.17 18.87 -13.84
N LYS A 170 4.35 19.43 -14.14
CA LYS A 170 4.67 19.99 -15.46
C LYS A 170 5.16 18.92 -16.45
N ALA A 171 6.03 18.02 -16.00
CA ALA A 171 6.61 16.95 -16.82
C ALA A 171 5.73 15.68 -16.78
N LEU A 172 4.50 15.78 -17.30
CA LEU A 172 3.50 14.71 -17.18
C LEU A 172 3.95 13.39 -17.81
N ASN A 173 4.64 13.43 -18.95
CA ASN A 173 5.12 12.23 -19.64
C ASN A 173 6.18 11.47 -18.82
N GLU A 174 7.13 12.20 -18.23
CA GLU A 174 8.15 11.62 -17.36
C GLU A 174 7.50 11.03 -16.12
N PHE A 175 6.59 11.78 -15.46
CA PHE A 175 5.83 11.29 -14.31
C PHE A 175 5.09 9.99 -14.61
N VAL A 176 4.35 9.92 -15.72
CA VAL A 176 3.61 8.71 -16.12
C VAL A 176 4.56 7.54 -16.36
N SER A 177 5.65 7.76 -17.09
CA SER A 177 6.64 6.72 -17.39
C SER A 177 7.27 6.15 -16.10
N ILE A 178 7.80 7.03 -15.26
CA ILE A 178 8.45 6.68 -13.99
C ILE A 178 7.46 5.98 -13.06
N SER A 179 6.22 6.50 -12.94
CA SER A 179 5.21 5.91 -12.08
C SER A 179 4.74 4.54 -12.56
N MET A 180 4.57 4.37 -13.87
CA MET A 180 4.17 3.09 -14.46
C MET A 180 5.21 2.00 -14.19
N VAL A 181 6.50 2.30 -14.43
CA VAL A 181 7.61 1.37 -14.14
C VAL A 181 7.64 1.03 -12.66
N GLY A 182 7.46 2.04 -11.79
CA GLY A 182 7.32 1.84 -10.36
C GLY A 182 6.21 0.83 -10.06
N HIS A 183 4.97 1.10 -10.47
CA HIS A 183 3.82 0.28 -10.11
C HIS A 183 3.87 -1.13 -10.71
N LEU A 184 4.44 -1.30 -11.91
CA LEU A 184 4.72 -2.62 -12.45
C LEU A 184 5.71 -3.39 -11.57
N THR A 185 6.77 -2.73 -11.09
CA THR A 185 7.74 -3.33 -10.15
C THR A 185 7.07 -3.69 -8.83
N TYR A 186 6.34 -2.75 -8.23
CA TYR A 186 5.59 -2.94 -6.98
C TYR A 186 4.64 -4.14 -7.09
N GLY A 187 3.79 -4.16 -8.11
CA GLY A 187 2.78 -5.21 -8.30
C GLY A 187 3.39 -6.58 -8.55
N THR A 188 4.49 -6.64 -9.31
CA THR A 188 5.23 -7.88 -9.56
C THR A 188 5.81 -8.45 -8.26
N VAL A 189 6.54 -7.63 -7.50
CA VAL A 189 7.15 -8.03 -6.22
C VAL A 189 6.07 -8.43 -5.23
N LEU A 190 5.02 -7.63 -5.10
CA LEU A 190 3.89 -7.90 -4.23
C LEU A 190 3.27 -9.28 -4.50
N GLY A 191 2.95 -9.57 -5.77
CA GLY A 191 2.33 -10.83 -6.16
C GLY A 191 3.21 -12.05 -5.95
N ILE A 192 4.52 -11.93 -6.23
CA ILE A 192 5.49 -13.03 -6.06
C ILE A 192 5.75 -13.28 -4.57
N VAL A 193 6.12 -12.24 -3.83
CA VAL A 193 6.51 -12.36 -2.42
C VAL A 193 5.32 -12.76 -1.55
N SER A 194 4.12 -12.22 -1.79
CA SER A 194 2.93 -12.61 -1.02
C SER A 194 2.62 -14.10 -1.20
N ARG A 195 2.75 -14.61 -2.43
CA ARG A 195 2.49 -16.03 -2.74
C ARG A 195 3.54 -16.93 -2.12
N TRP A 196 4.81 -16.55 -2.22
CA TRP A 196 5.92 -17.29 -1.63
C TRP A 196 5.82 -17.33 -0.10
N SER A 197 5.59 -16.18 0.54
CA SER A 197 5.43 -16.07 1.99
C SER A 197 4.25 -16.88 2.49
N TRP A 198 3.13 -16.87 1.75
CA TRP A 198 1.98 -17.70 2.05
C TRP A 198 2.30 -19.20 2.04
N ALA A 199 2.97 -19.66 0.97
CA ALA A 199 3.31 -21.08 0.79
C ALA A 199 4.19 -21.60 1.94
N ARG A 200 5.09 -20.77 2.47
CA ARG A 200 5.96 -21.11 3.61
C ARG A 200 5.24 -21.19 4.96
N GLN A 201 4.07 -20.57 5.08
CA GLN A 201 3.29 -20.54 6.32
C GLN A 201 2.32 -21.72 6.44
N MET A 202 2.17 -22.54 5.38
CA MET A 202 1.30 -23.71 5.41
C MET A 202 2.00 -24.88 6.12
N PRO A 203 1.31 -25.61 7.01
CA PRO A 203 1.83 -26.84 7.57
C PRO A 203 2.19 -27.82 6.44
N ALA A 204 3.23 -28.62 6.64
CA ALA A 204 3.52 -29.74 5.74
C ALA A 204 2.25 -30.60 5.61
N ARG A 205 1.84 -30.92 4.38
CA ARG A 205 0.75 -31.88 4.18
C ARG A 205 1.15 -33.18 4.91
N PRO A 206 0.27 -33.76 5.74
CA PRO A 206 0.57 -35.05 6.35
C PRO A 206 0.94 -36.03 5.22
N ALA A 207 2.06 -36.73 5.41
CA ALA A 207 2.50 -37.75 4.47
C ALA A 207 1.33 -38.69 4.25
N ASN A 208 0.97 -38.92 2.99
CA ASN A 208 -0.12 -39.81 2.63
C ASN A 208 0.30 -41.22 3.08
N THR A 209 -0.09 -41.62 4.29
CA THR A 209 0.05 -42.99 4.78
C THR A 209 -0.95 -43.84 3.99
N ARG A 210 -0.60 -44.11 2.72
CA ARG A 210 -1.17 -45.25 2.01
C ARG A 210 -0.58 -46.47 2.72
N GLY A 211 -1.47 -47.22 3.36
CA GLY A 211 -1.16 -48.49 4.02
C GLY A 211 -0.67 -49.56 3.06
#